data_AF-C3W6Y6-F1
#
_entry.id   AF-C3W6Y6-F1
#
_cell.length_a   1.000
_cell.length_b   1.000
_cell.length_c   1.000
_cell.angle_alpha   90.00
_cell.angle_beta   90.00
_cell.angle_gamma   90.00
#
_symmetry.space_group_name_H-M   'P 1'
#
loop_
_entity.id
_entity.type
_entity.pdbx_description
1 polymer ?
#
loop_
_entity_poly.entity_id
_entity_poly.type
_entity_poly.pdbx_seq_one_letter_code
_entity_poly.pdbx_strand_id
1 'polypeptide(L)'
;TRLQANKAAIKAMLVNRVGDFGLALGIMGCFTIFQTVDFSTIFARASAFSEPHHYFIFCNMRFHAITVICILLFIGAVGKSAQIGLHTRLPDAMEGPTPVSALIHAATMVTAGVFMIARCSPLFEYSSTALIVITFVGAMTSFFAATTGILQNDLKRVIAYSTCSQLGYMIFACGISNYSVSVFHLMNHAFFKALLFLSAGSVIHA
;
A
#
# COMPACT_ATOMS: atom_id res chain seq x y z
N THR A 1 -29.47 -5.94 0.49
CA THR A 1 -29.49 -5.46 1.89
C THR A 1 -28.55 -4.27 2.05
N ARG A 2 -29.08 -3.03 2.09
CA ARG A 2 -28.25 -1.80 2.19
C ARG A 2 -27.49 -1.64 3.53
N LEU A 3 -27.90 -2.36 4.58
CA LEU A 3 -27.27 -2.32 5.90
C LEU A 3 -25.85 -2.91 5.92
N GLN A 4 -25.61 -4.01 5.19
CA GLN A 4 -24.27 -4.61 5.09
C GLN A 4 -23.33 -3.66 4.33
N ALA A 5 -23.79 -3.10 3.21
CA ALA A 5 -23.00 -2.15 2.42
C ALA A 5 -22.57 -0.91 3.23
N ASN A 6 -23.44 -0.40 4.10
CA ASN A 6 -23.10 0.71 4.99
C ASN A 6 -22.05 0.31 6.04
N LYS A 7 -22.15 -0.89 6.62
CA LYS A 7 -21.13 -1.41 7.55
C LYS A 7 -19.78 -1.60 6.85
N ALA A 8 -19.78 -2.10 5.62
CA ALA A 8 -18.59 -2.22 4.78
C ALA A 8 -17.95 -0.85 4.50
N ALA A 9 -18.77 0.16 4.17
CA ALA A 9 -18.29 1.53 3.92
C ALA A 9 -17.64 2.16 5.16
N ILE A 10 -18.25 2.02 6.35
CA ILE A 10 -17.68 2.53 7.60
C ILE A 10 -16.37 1.82 7.94
N LYS A 11 -16.32 0.49 7.82
CA LYS A 11 -15.09 -0.29 8.05
C LYS A 11 -13.98 0.16 7.11
N ALA A 12 -14.29 0.33 5.84
CA ALA A 12 -13.36 0.81 4.83
C ALA A 12 -12.79 2.19 5.22
N MET A 13 -13.65 3.15 5.60
CA MET A 13 -13.23 4.48 6.03
C MET A 13 -12.29 4.43 7.24
N LEU A 14 -12.63 3.64 8.27
CA LEU A 14 -11.80 3.51 9.48
C LEU A 14 -10.42 2.93 9.17
N VAL A 15 -10.36 1.85 8.41
CA VAL A 15 -9.09 1.22 8.00
C VAL A 15 -8.19 2.19 7.24
N ASN A 16 -8.78 2.96 6.32
CA ASN A 16 -8.03 3.99 5.59
C ASN A 16 -7.50 5.09 6.50
N ARG A 17 -8.28 5.48 7.51
CA ARG A 17 -7.92 6.57 8.40
C ARG A 17 -6.71 6.22 9.27
N VAL A 18 -6.58 4.95 9.65
CA VAL A 18 -5.39 4.44 10.34
C VAL A 18 -4.15 4.58 9.46
N GLY A 19 -4.26 4.23 8.17
CA GLY A 19 -3.19 4.47 7.19
C GLY A 19 -2.85 5.95 7.03
N ASP A 20 -3.87 6.81 6.91
CA ASP A 20 -3.68 8.25 6.78
C ASP A 20 -2.95 8.86 8.00
N PHE A 21 -3.15 8.29 9.19
CA PHE A 21 -2.42 8.71 10.39
C PHE A 21 -0.93 8.37 10.29
N GLY A 22 -0.58 7.16 9.82
CA GLY A 22 0.81 6.77 9.56
C GLY A 22 1.47 7.68 8.52
N LEU A 23 0.76 7.98 7.42
CA LEU A 23 1.24 8.90 6.40
C LEU A 23 1.46 10.32 6.96
N ALA A 24 0.52 10.85 7.73
CA ALA A 24 0.61 12.17 8.34
C ALA A 24 1.81 12.27 9.29
N LEU A 25 2.03 11.25 10.12
CA LEU A 25 3.22 11.17 10.99
C LEU A 25 4.52 11.07 10.18
N GLY A 26 4.54 10.32 9.08
CA GLY A 26 5.70 10.24 8.19
C GLY A 26 6.05 11.59 7.55
N ILE A 27 5.05 12.33 7.05
CA ILE A 27 5.23 13.68 6.49
C ILE A 27 5.69 14.66 7.57
N MET A 28 5.09 14.60 8.77
CA MET A 28 5.53 15.42 9.90
C MET A 28 6.97 15.11 10.29
N GLY A 29 7.36 13.84 10.32
CA GLY A 29 8.75 13.40 10.52
C GLY A 29 9.70 13.98 9.47
N CYS A 30 9.34 13.89 8.18
CA CYS A 30 10.09 14.53 7.10
C CYS A 30 10.25 16.03 7.35
N PHE A 31 9.18 16.73 7.72
CA PHE A 31 9.23 18.18 7.96
C PHE A 31 10.14 18.53 9.14
N THR A 32 10.11 17.74 10.23
CA THR A 32 10.98 18.01 11.40
C THR A 32 12.47 17.90 11.08
N ILE A 33 12.88 16.98 10.20
CA ILE A 33 14.29 16.77 9.84
C ILE A 33 14.71 17.68 8.69
N PHE A 34 13.97 17.65 7.58
CA PHE A 34 14.36 18.30 6.34
C PHE A 34 13.91 19.76 6.26
N GLN A 35 12.95 20.17 7.10
CA GLN A 35 12.33 21.51 7.12
C GLN A 35 11.64 21.88 5.80
N THR A 36 11.25 20.88 5.02
CA THR A 36 10.63 21.01 3.70
C THR A 36 9.81 19.76 3.39
N VAL A 37 8.80 19.91 2.53
CA VAL A 37 7.99 18.82 1.98
C VAL A 37 8.26 18.58 0.49
N ASP A 38 9.12 19.38 -0.13
CA ASP A 38 9.45 19.22 -1.55
C ASP A 38 10.43 18.07 -1.78
N PHE A 39 10.04 17.11 -2.63
CA PHE A 39 10.81 15.91 -2.92
C PHE A 39 12.22 16.20 -3.40
N SER A 40 12.40 17.23 -4.26
CA SER A 40 13.72 17.53 -4.82
C SER A 40 14.72 17.91 -3.72
N THR A 41 14.28 18.78 -2.81
CA THR A 41 15.08 19.23 -1.67
C THR A 41 15.30 18.13 -0.63
N ILE A 42 14.32 17.27 -0.41
CA ILE A 42 14.44 16.13 0.52
C ILE A 42 15.48 15.14 -0.01
N PHE A 43 15.43 14.76 -1.29
CA PHE A 43 16.35 13.77 -1.86
C PHE A 43 17.79 14.28 -1.91
N ALA A 44 17.99 15.56 -2.18
CA ALA A 44 19.31 16.18 -2.15
C ALA A 44 19.92 16.21 -0.73
N ARG A 45 19.08 16.37 0.31
CA ARG A 45 19.50 16.41 1.72
C ARG A 45 19.55 15.02 2.37
N ALA A 46 18.86 14.03 1.82
CA ALA A 46 18.71 12.71 2.44
C ALA A 46 20.05 12.01 2.73
N SER A 47 21.06 12.18 1.86
CA SER A 47 22.41 11.63 2.09
C SER A 47 23.10 12.23 3.31
N ALA A 48 22.93 13.54 3.57
CA ALA A 48 23.55 14.24 4.70
C ALA A 48 22.96 13.79 6.06
N PHE A 49 21.70 13.38 6.07
CA PHE A 49 21.03 12.86 7.28
C PHE A 49 21.14 11.33 7.43
N SER A 50 21.85 10.65 6.52
CA SER A 50 22.13 9.22 6.62
C SER A 50 23.20 8.89 7.67
N GLU A 51 23.95 9.91 8.13
CA GLU A 51 24.99 9.75 9.14
C GLU A 51 24.42 9.41 10.54
N PRO A 52 25.17 8.65 11.36
CA PRO A 52 24.71 8.04 12.60
C PRO A 52 24.44 9.03 13.76
N HIS A 53 24.25 10.32 13.50
CA HIS A 53 24.06 11.32 14.55
C HIS A 53 22.60 11.73 14.77
N HIS A 54 21.68 11.33 13.87
CA HIS A 54 20.25 11.67 13.99
C HIS A 54 19.40 10.46 14.40
N TYR A 55 19.01 10.45 15.68
CA TYR A 55 18.13 9.44 16.26
C TYR A 55 16.84 10.07 16.77
N PHE A 56 15.73 9.37 16.56
CA PHE A 56 14.54 9.56 17.39
C PHE A 56 14.64 8.66 18.62
N ILE A 57 14.38 9.23 19.79
CA ILE A 57 14.29 8.48 21.05
C ILE A 57 12.83 8.13 21.26
N PHE A 58 12.51 6.83 21.18
CA PHE A 58 11.19 6.31 21.47
C PHE A 58 11.31 5.19 22.51
N CYS A 59 10.59 5.30 23.63
CA CYS A 59 10.64 4.35 24.75
C CYS A 59 12.09 4.03 25.21
N ASN A 60 12.95 5.05 25.31
CA ASN A 60 14.36 4.93 25.70
C ASN A 60 15.26 4.13 24.73
N MET A 61 14.76 3.80 23.52
CA MET A 61 15.54 3.20 22.43
C MET A 61 15.83 4.24 21.35
N ARG A 62 17.05 4.20 20.79
CA ARG A 62 17.48 5.08 19.69
C ARG A 62 17.19 4.42 18.36
N PHE A 63 16.32 5.03 17.57
CA PHE A 63 16.03 4.60 16.21
C PHE A 63 16.56 5.61 15.20
N HIS A 64 17.17 5.13 14.12
CA HIS A 64 17.63 6.00 13.04
C HIS A 64 16.45 6.78 12.45
N ALA A 65 16.59 8.10 12.36
CA ALA A 65 15.46 8.97 12.06
C ALA A 65 14.85 8.69 10.67
N ILE A 66 15.68 8.40 9.66
CA ILE A 66 15.25 8.00 8.31
C ILE A 66 14.48 6.68 8.33
N THR A 67 14.96 5.68 9.08
CA THR A 67 14.30 4.36 9.16
C THR A 67 12.87 4.49 9.71
N VAL A 68 12.68 5.33 10.75
CA VAL A 68 11.37 5.59 11.35
C VAL A 68 10.44 6.29 10.35
N ILE A 69 10.94 7.31 9.65
CA ILE A 69 10.17 8.02 8.62
C ILE A 69 9.75 7.06 7.51
N CYS A 70 10.67 6.25 6.99
CA CYS A 70 10.39 5.26 5.95
C CYS A 70 9.33 4.24 6.42
N ILE A 71 9.41 3.76 7.66
CA ILE A 71 8.43 2.84 8.22
C ILE A 71 7.05 3.52 8.39
N LEU A 72 7.00 4.77 8.86
CA LEU A 72 5.74 5.52 9.00
C LEU A 72 5.08 5.79 7.64
N LEU A 73 5.87 6.21 6.65
CA LEU A 73 5.42 6.35 5.28
C LEU A 73 4.92 5.00 4.75
N PHE A 74 5.65 3.91 5.02
CA PHE A 74 5.24 2.56 4.62
C PHE A 74 3.92 2.14 5.28
N ILE A 75 3.68 2.43 6.56
CA ILE A 75 2.39 2.19 7.22
C ILE A 75 1.25 2.94 6.50
N GLY A 76 1.51 4.15 6.02
CA GLY A 76 0.59 4.87 5.14
C GLY A 76 0.29 4.13 3.84
N ALA A 77 1.31 3.60 3.16
CA ALA A 77 1.13 2.79 1.96
C ALA A 77 0.38 1.48 2.25
N VAL A 78 0.70 0.78 3.33
CA VAL A 78 0.03 -0.47 3.80
C VAL A 78 -1.47 -0.23 3.95
N GLY A 79 -1.86 0.91 4.54
CA GLY A 79 -3.27 1.25 4.77
C GLY A 79 -4.08 1.49 3.50
N LYS A 80 -3.47 2.05 2.44
CA LYS A 80 -4.13 2.25 1.14
C LYS A 80 -4.08 1.02 0.25
N SER A 81 -2.97 0.28 0.29
CA SER A 81 -2.74 -0.91 -0.52
C SER A 81 -3.36 -2.20 0.06
N ALA A 82 -3.94 -2.10 1.26
CA ALA A 82 -4.65 -3.18 1.95
C ALA A 82 -3.81 -4.46 2.05
N GLN A 83 -2.58 -4.30 2.54
CA GLN A 83 -1.69 -5.40 2.88
C GLN A 83 -2.14 -6.16 4.15
N ILE A 84 -1.39 -7.19 4.56
CA ILE A 84 -1.67 -7.98 5.77
C ILE A 84 -2.02 -7.08 6.96
N GLY A 85 -3.06 -7.48 7.71
CA GLY A 85 -3.65 -6.70 8.81
C GLY A 85 -4.80 -5.77 8.38
N LEU A 86 -4.70 -5.12 7.21
CA LEU A 86 -5.72 -4.17 6.69
C LEU A 86 -6.44 -4.66 5.42
N HIS A 87 -6.10 -5.86 4.94
CA HIS A 87 -6.69 -6.52 3.77
C HIS A 87 -8.22 -6.69 3.82
N THR A 88 -8.83 -6.73 5.01
CA THR A 88 -10.27 -7.01 5.19
C THR A 88 -11.18 -5.97 4.53
N ARG A 89 -10.67 -4.79 4.20
CA ARG A 89 -11.41 -3.76 3.46
C ARG A 89 -11.77 -4.20 2.03
N LEU A 90 -10.90 -4.94 1.35
CA LEU A 90 -11.03 -5.24 -0.08
C LEU A 90 -12.17 -6.24 -0.40
N PRO A 91 -12.36 -7.35 0.34
CA PRO A 91 -13.46 -8.28 0.07
C PRO A 91 -14.84 -7.68 0.39
N ASP A 92 -14.91 -6.82 1.41
CA ASP A 92 -16.14 -6.14 1.82
C ASP A 92 -16.55 -5.04 0.82
N ALA A 93 -15.58 -4.45 0.10
CA ALA A 93 -15.86 -3.47 -0.96
C ALA A 93 -16.66 -4.06 -2.14
N MET A 94 -16.70 -5.39 -2.28
CA MET A 94 -17.44 -6.08 -3.33
C MET A 94 -18.95 -6.05 -3.15
N GLU A 95 -19.45 -5.58 -1.99
CA GLU A 95 -20.87 -5.27 -1.80
C GLU A 95 -21.32 -4.04 -2.62
N GLY A 96 -20.36 -3.23 -3.10
CA GLY A 96 -20.62 -2.14 -4.03
C GLY A 96 -20.92 -2.60 -5.46
N PRO A 97 -21.38 -1.67 -6.32
CA PRO A 97 -21.62 -1.97 -7.73
C PRO A 97 -20.31 -2.30 -8.46
N THR A 98 -20.40 -3.16 -9.47
CA THR A 98 -19.24 -3.70 -10.21
C THR A 98 -18.37 -2.64 -10.89
N PRO A 99 -18.90 -1.55 -11.47
CA PRO A 99 -18.05 -0.48 -12.04
C PRO A 99 -17.24 0.27 -10.98
N VAL A 100 -17.80 0.44 -9.76
CA VAL A 100 -17.09 1.09 -8.64
C VAL A 100 -15.97 0.18 -8.13
N SER A 101 -16.21 -1.13 -8.09
CA SER A 101 -15.17 -2.12 -7.76
C SER A 101 -14.02 -2.07 -8.76
N ALA A 102 -14.32 -2.00 -10.08
CA ALA A 102 -13.30 -1.84 -11.12
C ALA A 102 -12.44 -0.58 -10.89
N LEU A 103 -13.06 0.56 -10.59
CA LEU A 103 -12.35 1.83 -10.34
C LEU A 103 -11.47 1.78 -9.09
N ILE A 104 -11.96 1.23 -7.98
CA ILE A 104 -11.19 1.17 -6.72
C ILE A 104 -9.95 0.29 -6.86
N HIS A 105 -10.08 -0.85 -7.54
CA HIS A 105 -9.03 -1.85 -7.66
C HIS A 105 -8.03 -1.56 -8.79
N ALA A 106 -8.45 -0.83 -9.83
CA ALA A 106 -7.56 -0.49 -10.95
C ALA A 106 -6.92 0.89 -10.80
N ALA A 107 -7.64 1.91 -10.34
CA ALA A 107 -7.24 3.30 -10.55
C ALA A 107 -6.83 4.06 -9.29
N THR A 108 -7.54 3.90 -8.17
CA THR A 108 -7.47 4.91 -7.10
C THR A 108 -6.70 4.47 -5.86
N MET A 109 -7.23 3.51 -5.12
CA MET A 109 -6.81 3.37 -3.73
C MET A 109 -5.57 2.50 -3.57
N VAL A 110 -5.56 1.38 -4.29
CA VAL A 110 -4.57 0.34 -4.07
C VAL A 110 -3.27 0.63 -4.82
N THR A 111 -3.34 1.37 -5.92
CA THR A 111 -2.19 1.83 -6.72
C THR A 111 -1.44 2.99 -6.06
N ALA A 112 -2.15 3.86 -5.32
CA ALA A 112 -1.56 5.00 -4.63
C ALA A 112 -0.49 4.61 -3.61
N GLY A 113 -0.66 3.48 -2.91
CA GLY A 113 0.33 2.97 -1.96
C GLY A 113 1.65 2.60 -2.63
N VAL A 114 1.59 1.82 -3.72
CA VAL A 114 2.77 1.42 -4.51
C VAL A 114 3.44 2.63 -5.13
N PHE A 115 2.64 3.55 -5.69
CA PHE A 115 3.14 4.77 -6.30
C PHE A 115 3.89 5.66 -5.29
N MET A 116 3.37 5.81 -4.08
CA MET A 116 4.04 6.58 -3.04
C MET A 116 5.40 5.97 -2.66
N ILE A 117 5.48 4.65 -2.49
CA ILE A 117 6.76 3.97 -2.21
C ILE A 117 7.74 4.20 -3.37
N ALA A 118 7.29 4.05 -4.62
CA ALA A 118 8.10 4.28 -5.79
C ALA A 118 8.58 5.74 -5.93
N ARG A 119 7.75 6.72 -5.58
CA ARG A 119 8.12 8.15 -5.60
C ARG A 119 9.13 8.50 -4.51
N CYS A 120 8.98 7.89 -3.34
CA CYS A 120 9.91 8.03 -2.21
C CYS A 120 11.11 7.09 -2.31
N SER A 121 11.35 6.43 -3.45
CA SER A 121 12.45 5.46 -3.59
C SER A 121 13.81 5.99 -3.13
N PRO A 122 14.22 7.26 -3.40
CA PRO A 122 15.52 7.74 -2.94
C PRO A 122 15.63 7.78 -1.42
N LEU A 123 14.53 7.92 -0.68
CA LEU A 123 14.54 7.87 0.79
C LEU A 123 14.68 6.43 1.30
N PHE A 124 14.00 5.48 0.66
CA PHE A 124 14.02 4.07 1.07
C PHE A 124 15.39 3.41 0.86
N GLU A 125 16.14 3.82 -0.17
CA GLU A 125 17.50 3.33 -0.43
C GLU A 125 18.50 3.65 0.70
N TYR A 126 18.29 4.72 1.46
CA TYR A 126 19.13 5.05 2.61
C TYR A 126 18.84 4.22 3.86
N SER A 127 17.87 3.30 3.80
CA SER A 127 17.42 2.52 4.95
C SER A 127 17.17 1.04 4.58
N SER A 128 18.24 0.24 4.67
CA SER A 128 18.18 -1.21 4.43
C SER A 128 17.17 -1.94 5.31
N THR A 129 17.01 -1.52 6.57
CA THR A 129 16.03 -2.10 7.50
C THR A 129 14.59 -1.88 7.01
N ALA A 130 14.27 -0.70 6.50
CA ALA A 130 12.95 -0.42 5.93
C ALA A 130 12.69 -1.26 4.68
N LEU A 131 13.67 -1.41 3.78
CA LEU A 131 13.55 -2.26 2.59
C LEU A 131 13.27 -3.73 2.94
N ILE A 132 13.95 -4.26 3.97
CA ILE A 132 13.72 -5.63 4.47
C ILE A 132 12.28 -5.77 4.99
N VAL A 133 11.79 -4.80 5.76
CA VAL A 133 10.41 -4.79 6.27
C VAL A 133 9.40 -4.77 5.12
N ILE A 134 9.60 -3.90 4.12
CA ILE A 134 8.73 -3.80 2.94
C ILE A 134 8.70 -5.13 2.19
N THR A 135 9.87 -5.74 1.98
CA THR A 135 10.02 -7.03 1.30
C THR A 135 9.25 -8.12 2.03
N PHE A 136 9.46 -8.23 3.34
CA PHE A 136 8.82 -9.26 4.17
C PHE A 136 7.30 -9.10 4.19
N VAL A 137 6.79 -7.88 4.41
CA VAL A 137 5.35 -7.60 4.45
C VAL A 137 4.71 -7.84 3.08
N GLY A 138 5.37 -7.42 1.99
CA GLY A 138 4.90 -7.67 0.63
C GLY A 138 4.82 -9.17 0.30
N ALA A 139 5.86 -9.94 0.62
CA ALA A 139 5.92 -11.38 0.38
C ALA A 139 4.89 -12.15 1.22
N MET A 140 4.75 -11.81 2.50
CA MET A 140 3.72 -12.43 3.34
C MET A 140 2.32 -12.11 2.81
N THR A 141 2.08 -10.86 2.39
CA THR A 141 0.78 -10.44 1.85
C THR A 141 0.43 -11.19 0.56
N SER A 142 1.40 -11.34 -0.34
CA SER A 142 1.17 -12.05 -1.61
C SER A 142 0.79 -13.51 -1.37
N PHE A 143 1.51 -14.19 -0.47
CA PHE A 143 1.24 -15.58 -0.11
C PHE A 143 -0.10 -15.77 0.60
N PHE A 144 -0.38 -14.95 1.62
CA PHE A 144 -1.62 -15.03 2.38
C PHE A 144 -2.84 -14.74 1.50
N ALA A 145 -2.82 -13.66 0.72
CA ALA A 145 -3.95 -13.30 -0.14
C ALA A 145 -4.21 -14.33 -1.25
N ALA A 146 -3.15 -14.95 -1.80
CA ALA A 146 -3.28 -16.00 -2.81
C ALA A 146 -3.95 -17.25 -2.24
N THR A 147 -3.51 -17.73 -1.07
CA THR A 147 -4.09 -18.91 -0.43
C THR A 147 -5.54 -18.69 -0.01
N THR A 148 -5.88 -17.52 0.56
CA THR A 148 -7.26 -17.19 0.90
C THR A 148 -8.17 -17.06 -0.31
N GLY A 149 -7.64 -16.65 -1.47
CA GLY A 149 -8.39 -16.48 -2.70
C GLY A 149 -8.89 -17.81 -3.29
N ILE A 150 -8.18 -18.91 -3.09
CA ILE A 150 -8.55 -20.25 -3.59
C ILE A 150 -9.85 -20.75 -2.94
N LEU A 151 -10.07 -20.40 -1.67
CA LEU A 151 -11.22 -20.86 -0.89
C LEU A 151 -12.45 -19.93 -1.00
N GLN A 152 -12.42 -18.94 -1.91
CA GLN A 152 -13.55 -18.02 -2.11
C GLN A 152 -14.50 -18.52 -3.19
N ASN A 153 -15.79 -18.55 -2.86
CA ASN A 153 -16.84 -18.99 -3.79
C ASN A 153 -17.44 -17.82 -4.61
N ASP A 154 -17.28 -16.57 -4.15
CA ASP A 154 -17.81 -15.39 -4.85
C ASP A 154 -16.81 -14.85 -5.88
N LEU A 155 -17.23 -14.77 -7.16
CA LEU A 155 -16.39 -14.30 -8.26
C LEU A 155 -15.72 -12.94 -7.97
N LYS A 156 -16.49 -11.96 -7.47
CA LYS A 156 -15.97 -10.62 -7.13
C LYS A 156 -14.91 -10.68 -6.02
N ARG A 157 -15.11 -11.54 -5.01
CA ARG A 157 -14.16 -11.70 -3.91
C ARG A 157 -12.88 -12.38 -4.36
N VAL A 158 -12.96 -13.39 -5.24
CA VAL A 158 -11.78 -14.02 -5.87
C VAL A 158 -10.95 -12.98 -6.61
N ILE A 159 -11.60 -12.09 -7.39
CA ILE A 159 -10.91 -11.02 -8.12
C ILE A 159 -10.28 -10.00 -7.15
N ALA A 160 -10.96 -9.68 -6.04
CA ALA A 160 -10.43 -8.80 -5.00
C ALA A 160 -9.21 -9.41 -4.29
N TYR A 161 -9.24 -10.67 -3.86
CA TYR A 161 -8.08 -11.32 -3.23
C TYR A 161 -6.89 -11.44 -4.20
N SER A 162 -7.15 -11.71 -5.48
CA SER A 162 -6.09 -11.70 -6.48
C SER A 162 -5.56 -10.29 -6.81
N THR A 163 -6.26 -9.20 -6.45
CA THR A 163 -5.62 -7.87 -6.44
C THR A 163 -4.70 -7.71 -5.23
N CYS A 164 -5.17 -8.09 -4.03
CA CYS A 164 -4.38 -8.01 -2.80
C CYS A 164 -3.04 -8.77 -2.95
N SER A 165 -3.07 -9.96 -3.56
CA SER A 165 -1.84 -10.75 -3.79
C SER A 165 -0.90 -10.08 -4.79
N GLN A 166 -1.42 -9.56 -5.91
CA GLN A 166 -0.64 -8.87 -6.94
C GLN A 166 -0.02 -7.57 -6.42
N LEU A 167 -0.73 -6.83 -5.58
CA LEU A 167 -0.19 -5.62 -4.95
C LEU A 167 0.86 -5.97 -3.90
N GLY A 168 0.67 -7.04 -3.13
CA GLY A 168 1.72 -7.61 -2.28
C GLY A 168 2.98 -7.93 -3.07
N TYR A 169 2.84 -8.50 -4.26
CA TYR A 169 3.96 -8.79 -5.17
C TYR A 169 4.66 -7.52 -5.70
N MET A 170 3.90 -6.49 -6.07
CA MET A 170 4.46 -5.19 -6.47
C MET A 170 5.23 -4.53 -5.33
N ILE A 171 4.72 -4.61 -4.10
CA ILE A 171 5.37 -4.02 -2.93
C ILE A 171 6.62 -4.81 -2.55
N PHE A 172 6.60 -6.13 -2.69
CA PHE A 172 7.78 -6.98 -2.59
C PHE A 172 8.87 -6.55 -3.59
N ALA A 173 8.49 -6.29 -4.85
CA ALA A 173 9.44 -5.80 -5.87
C ALA A 173 10.02 -4.42 -5.50
N CYS A 174 9.22 -3.51 -4.92
CA CYS A 174 9.75 -2.26 -4.35
C CYS A 174 10.71 -2.50 -3.17
N GLY A 175 10.48 -3.52 -2.36
CA GLY A 175 11.32 -3.88 -1.22
C GLY A 175 12.73 -4.36 -1.63
N ILE A 176 12.85 -5.04 -2.78
CA ILE A 176 14.14 -5.43 -3.38
C ILE A 176 14.65 -4.35 -4.35
N SER A 177 14.37 -3.08 -4.07
CA SER A 177 14.83 -1.91 -4.83
C SER A 177 14.48 -1.90 -6.34
N ASN A 178 13.56 -2.75 -6.81
CA ASN A 178 13.17 -2.87 -8.22
C ASN A 178 11.89 -2.06 -8.51
N TYR A 179 11.94 -0.75 -8.26
CA TYR A 179 10.78 0.14 -8.38
C TYR A 179 10.24 0.26 -9.82
N SER A 180 11.12 0.27 -10.83
CA SER A 180 10.72 0.38 -12.25
C SER A 180 9.86 -0.81 -12.68
N VAL A 181 10.27 -2.02 -12.30
CA VAL A 181 9.53 -3.27 -12.54
C VAL A 181 8.18 -3.21 -11.84
N SER A 182 8.15 -2.75 -10.59
CA SER A 182 6.90 -2.62 -9.82
C SER A 182 5.91 -1.65 -10.47
N VAL A 183 6.36 -0.48 -10.94
CA VAL A 183 5.50 0.51 -11.61
C VAL A 183 5.03 0.02 -12.98
N PHE A 184 5.88 -0.67 -13.74
CA PHE A 184 5.45 -1.29 -15.00
C PHE A 184 4.40 -2.37 -14.78
N HIS A 185 4.59 -3.22 -13.77
CA HIS A 185 3.64 -4.25 -13.37
C HIS A 185 2.31 -3.63 -12.88
N LEU A 186 2.39 -2.51 -12.15
CA LEU A 186 1.22 -1.74 -11.69
C LEU A 186 0.35 -1.28 -12.86
N MET A 187 0.96 -0.76 -13.94
CA MET A 187 0.26 -0.31 -15.13
C MET A 187 -0.47 -1.48 -15.82
N ASN A 188 0.21 -2.60 -16.03
CA ASN A 188 -0.40 -3.80 -16.62
C ASN A 188 -1.54 -4.32 -15.76
N HIS A 189 -1.33 -4.42 -14.45
CA HIS A 189 -2.35 -4.85 -13.50
C HIS A 189 -3.62 -3.98 -13.56
N ALA A 190 -3.48 -2.65 -13.66
CA ALA A 190 -4.63 -1.75 -13.75
C ALA A 190 -5.54 -2.09 -14.95
N PHE A 191 -4.97 -2.30 -16.14
CA PHE A 191 -5.73 -2.68 -17.33
C PHE A 191 -6.40 -4.04 -17.19
N PHE A 192 -5.63 -5.07 -16.82
CA PHE A 192 -6.16 -6.43 -16.75
C PHE A 192 -7.20 -6.58 -15.64
N LYS A 193 -7.06 -5.87 -14.52
CA LYS A 193 -8.06 -5.90 -13.45
C LYS A 193 -9.33 -5.15 -13.79
N ALA A 194 -9.24 -4.00 -14.47
CA ALA A 194 -10.41 -3.33 -14.98
C ALA A 194 -11.22 -4.26 -15.90
N LEU A 195 -10.54 -4.96 -16.81
CA LEU A 195 -11.16 -5.95 -17.70
C LEU A 195 -11.84 -7.09 -16.92
N LEU A 196 -11.15 -7.70 -15.95
CA LEU A 196 -11.72 -8.79 -15.14
C LEU A 196 -12.94 -8.36 -14.31
N PHE A 197 -12.94 -7.16 -13.75
CA PHE A 197 -14.09 -6.66 -12.98
C PHE A 197 -15.28 -6.32 -13.88
N LEU A 198 -15.03 -5.78 -15.08
CA LEU A 198 -16.08 -5.49 -16.05
C LEU A 198 -16.69 -6.77 -16.63
N SER A 199 -15.87 -7.78 -16.95
CA SER A 199 -16.36 -9.08 -17.43
C SER A 199 -17.10 -9.86 -16.34
N ALA A 200 -16.63 -9.82 -15.09
CA ALA A 200 -17.41 -10.35 -13.97
C ALA A 200 -18.76 -9.63 -13.84
N GLY A 201 -18.78 -8.31 -14.06
CA GLY A 201 -20.02 -7.53 -14.11
C GLY A 201 -20.99 -7.98 -15.19
N SER A 202 -20.51 -8.26 -16.41
CA SER A 202 -21.37 -8.75 -17.49
C SER A 202 -21.92 -10.14 -17.21
N VAL A 203 -21.12 -11.04 -16.62
CA VAL A 203 -21.56 -12.41 -16.24
C VAL A 203 -22.58 -12.39 -15.11
N ILE A 204 -22.46 -11.47 -14.15
CA ILE A 204 -23.44 -11.33 -13.06
C ILE A 204 -24.76 -10.72 -13.56
N HIS A 205 -24.70 -9.94 -14.65
CA HIS A 205 -25.88 -9.30 -15.22
C HIS A 205 -26.66 -10.21 -16.19
N ALA A 206 -25.95 -11.08 -16.92
CA ALA A 206 -26.51 -12.08 -17.84
C ALA A 206 -27.22 -13.22 -17.09
#